data_AF-A0AB38GZF0-F1
#
_entry.id   AF-A0AB38GZF0-F1
#
_cell.length_a   1.000
_cell.length_b   1.000
_cell.length_c   1.000
_cell.angle_alpha   90.00
_cell.angle_beta   90.00
_cell.angle_gamma   90.00
#
_symmetry.space_group_name_H-M   'P 1'
#
loop_
_entity.id
_entity.type
_entity.pdbx_description
1 polymer ?
#
loop_
_entity_poly.entity_id
_entity_poly.type
_entity_poly.pdbx_seq_one_letter_code
_entity_poly.pdbx_strand_id
1 'polypeptide(L)'
;MCQQTTNPKITKYKLINPSDMVSVVGFNHGSNSRGTFNAFKGKTVGKQSVKVRLQAVDGSGKGVPYAPGTMTYRYPISRQGNKSGVADMTIVNSTQKTHSIDEMRYYYATADKSGFFEFTLAQNTNGLGSLHDIYIQNDKSDLSERTAQGSMPVIFETITSPDTPDAEFWGYMEDTLTLNGRTFNRPKLFSELPNAGDSYKFASDRLGMQVAENWAMVTSSQAAIGSGGCAADKYPTVADLSALRAEVDFLHVYYLKGGWPAGNGNKGYWTNNPTSITQWMNMLTGGLEYGAQSSLQICAQ
;
A
#
# COMPACT_ATOMS: atom_id res chain seq x y z
N MET A 1 -30.78 -25.12 34.76
CA MET A 1 -30.66 -23.76 35.33
C MET A 1 -30.98 -22.77 34.24
N CYS A 2 -32.09 -22.04 34.34
CA CYS A 2 -32.39 -20.92 33.43
C CYS A 2 -31.59 -19.70 33.87
N GLN A 3 -31.11 -18.91 32.91
CA GLN A 3 -30.32 -17.71 33.15
C GLN A 3 -31.13 -16.69 33.96
N GLN A 4 -30.73 -16.38 35.20
CA GLN A 4 -31.48 -15.53 36.14
C GLN A 4 -31.19 -14.03 36.02
N THR A 5 -30.23 -13.65 35.19
CA THR A 5 -29.86 -12.25 34.92
C THR A 5 -30.04 -11.95 33.45
N THR A 6 -30.58 -10.77 33.13
CA THR A 6 -30.57 -10.25 31.76
C THR A 6 -29.14 -10.28 31.22
N ASN A 7 -28.96 -10.81 30.00
CA ASN A 7 -27.64 -10.79 29.35
C ASN A 7 -27.14 -9.34 29.28
N PRO A 8 -25.89 -9.05 29.70
CA PRO A 8 -25.34 -7.71 29.60
C PRO A 8 -25.43 -7.24 28.15
N LYS A 9 -26.09 -6.10 27.92
CA LYS A 9 -26.26 -5.54 26.59
C LYS A 9 -24.94 -4.91 26.15
N ILE A 10 -24.40 -5.37 25.03
CA ILE A 10 -23.25 -4.71 24.38
C ILE A 10 -23.69 -3.31 23.95
N THR A 11 -22.97 -2.29 24.40
CA THR A 11 -23.23 -0.88 24.03
C THR A 11 -22.20 -0.34 23.06
N LYS A 12 -20.96 -0.85 23.08
CA LYS A 12 -19.89 -0.50 22.14
C LYS A 12 -18.79 -1.56 22.08
N TYR A 13 -18.05 -1.59 20.98
CA TYR A 13 -16.74 -2.24 20.88
C TYR A 13 -15.65 -1.19 21.10
N LYS A 14 -14.86 -1.33 22.16
CA LYS A 14 -13.76 -0.44 22.50
C LYS A 14 -12.46 -0.94 21.86
N LEU A 15 -11.80 -0.11 21.05
CA LEU A 15 -10.44 -0.40 20.55
C LEU A 15 -9.43 -0.38 21.71
N ILE A 16 -8.60 -1.42 21.78
CA ILE A 16 -7.68 -1.66 22.90
C ILE A 16 -6.25 -1.29 22.57
N ASN A 17 -5.85 -1.42 21.31
CA ASN A 17 -4.51 -1.11 20.84
C ASN A 17 -4.46 0.08 19.86
N PRO A 18 -5.04 1.25 20.18
CA PRO A 18 -4.93 2.43 19.31
C PRO A 18 -3.49 2.96 19.23
N SER A 19 -2.62 2.59 20.19
CA SER A 19 -1.19 2.94 20.20
C SER A 19 -0.40 2.29 19.07
N ASP A 20 -0.91 1.20 18.48
CA ASP A 20 -0.26 0.51 17.37
C ASP A 20 -0.57 1.19 16.03
N MET A 21 -1.50 2.16 16.03
CA MET A 21 -1.81 2.97 14.87
C MET A 21 -0.79 4.09 14.71
N VAL A 22 -0.49 4.45 13.47
CA VAL A 22 0.43 5.53 13.13
C VAL A 22 -0.28 6.63 12.35
N SER A 23 0.22 7.86 12.50
CA SER A 23 -0.26 9.02 11.76
C SER A 23 0.12 8.89 10.28
N VAL A 24 -0.88 8.98 9.41
CA VAL A 24 -0.75 8.91 7.95
C VAL A 24 -1.43 10.09 7.28
N VAL A 25 -1.03 10.37 6.04
CA VAL A 25 -1.64 11.43 5.21
C VAL A 25 -2.23 10.80 3.95
N GLY A 26 -3.53 11.00 3.73
CA GLY A 26 -4.27 10.43 2.60
C GLY A 26 -5.77 10.71 2.70
N PHE A 27 -6.56 10.05 1.86
CA PHE A 27 -8.02 10.09 1.98
C PHE A 27 -8.48 9.33 3.22
N ASN A 28 -9.24 10.01 4.09
CA ASN A 28 -9.84 9.44 5.27
C ASN A 28 -11.34 9.21 5.01
N HIS A 29 -11.77 7.95 5.05
CA HIS A 29 -13.18 7.59 4.92
C HIS A 29 -14.07 8.19 6.02
N GLY A 30 -13.56 8.32 7.25
CA GLY A 30 -14.31 8.84 8.39
C GLY A 30 -14.69 10.32 8.23
N SER A 31 -13.78 11.13 7.67
CA SER A 31 -14.05 12.54 7.35
C SER A 31 -14.53 12.76 5.91
N ASN A 32 -14.50 11.72 5.08
CA ASN A 32 -14.76 11.79 3.64
C ASN A 32 -13.92 12.88 2.94
N SER A 33 -12.67 13.05 3.37
CA SER A 33 -11.78 14.11 2.91
C SER A 33 -10.32 13.69 3.05
N ARG A 34 -9.43 14.38 2.33
CA ARG A 34 -7.99 14.21 2.52
C ARG A 34 -7.52 14.94 3.77
N GLY A 35 -6.62 14.30 4.52
CA GLY A 35 -6.03 14.89 5.71
C GLY A 35 -5.14 13.90 6.45
N THR A 36 -4.82 14.26 7.69
CA THR A 36 -4.05 13.41 8.61
C THR A 36 -4.99 12.60 9.48
N PHE A 37 -4.71 11.31 9.63
CA PHE A 37 -5.48 10.40 10.51
C PHE A 37 -4.58 9.26 11.00
N ASN A 38 -5.03 8.55 12.04
CA ASN A 38 -4.32 7.37 12.53
C ASN A 38 -4.87 6.11 11.88
N ALA A 39 -3.98 5.20 11.46
CA ALA A 39 -4.33 3.92 10.87
C ALA A 39 -3.37 2.83 11.34
N PHE A 40 -3.85 1.59 11.40
CA PHE A 40 -2.94 0.45 11.46
C PHE A 40 -2.25 0.27 10.10
N LYS A 41 -0.98 -0.14 10.09
CA LYS A 41 -0.23 -0.43 8.85
C LYS A 41 0.25 -1.87 8.81
N GLY A 42 0.05 -2.54 7.67
CA GLY A 42 0.61 -3.84 7.32
C GLY A 42 1.17 -3.81 5.90
N LYS A 43 1.71 -4.94 5.42
CA LYS A 43 2.30 -5.05 4.06
C LYS A 43 1.77 -6.25 3.32
N THR A 44 1.60 -6.10 2.00
CA THR A 44 1.19 -7.18 1.09
C THR A 44 2.29 -8.24 0.90
N VAL A 45 3.55 -7.81 0.85
CA VAL A 45 4.73 -8.67 0.68
C VAL A 45 5.58 -8.67 1.95
N GLY A 46 6.23 -9.80 2.24
CA GLY A 46 7.07 -9.96 3.44
C GLY A 46 6.30 -10.26 4.75
N LYS A 47 4.99 -10.55 4.66
CA LYS A 47 4.10 -10.97 5.77
C LYS A 47 4.12 -10.04 6.99
N GLN A 48 3.70 -8.78 6.82
CA GLN A 48 3.31 -7.94 7.96
C GLN A 48 1.79 -7.90 8.09
N SER A 49 1.28 -8.79 8.94
CA SER A 49 -0.12 -8.79 9.36
C SER A 49 -0.40 -7.74 10.42
N VAL A 50 -1.61 -7.21 10.45
CA VAL A 50 -2.08 -6.21 11.41
C VAL A 50 -2.86 -6.88 12.53
N LYS A 51 -2.46 -6.65 13.79
CA LYS A 51 -3.23 -7.11 14.95
C LYS A 51 -4.24 -6.04 15.39
N VAL A 52 -5.50 -6.43 15.50
CA VAL A 52 -6.59 -5.58 16.02
C VAL A 52 -7.17 -6.22 17.27
N ARG A 53 -7.22 -5.47 18.36
CA ARG A 53 -7.76 -5.92 19.66
C ARG A 53 -8.92 -5.04 20.09
N LEU A 54 -10.05 -5.66 20.39
CA LEU A 54 -11.28 -4.97 20.77
C LEU A 54 -11.86 -5.57 22.03
N GLN A 55 -12.65 -4.80 22.77
CA GLN A 55 -13.44 -5.30 23.88
C GLN A 55 -14.91 -4.91 23.71
N ALA A 56 -15.82 -5.89 23.69
CA ALA A 56 -17.23 -5.62 23.85
C ALA A 56 -17.48 -5.16 25.28
N VAL A 57 -18.08 -3.99 25.46
CA VAL A 57 -18.40 -3.45 26.79
C VAL A 57 -19.87 -3.07 26.91
N ASP A 58 -20.38 -3.12 28.15
CA ASP A 58 -21.72 -2.69 28.50
C ASP A 58 -21.79 -1.17 28.75
N GLY A 59 -22.97 -0.67 29.17
CA GLY A 59 -23.19 0.75 29.46
C GLY A 59 -22.32 1.32 30.59
N SER A 60 -21.76 0.47 31.45
CA SER A 60 -20.82 0.85 32.51
C SER A 60 -19.35 0.82 32.05
N GLY A 61 -19.08 0.34 30.84
CA GLY A 61 -17.74 0.15 30.31
C GLY A 61 -17.07 -1.16 30.74
N LYS A 62 -17.81 -2.07 31.37
CA LYS A 62 -17.31 -3.39 31.76
C LYS A 62 -17.38 -4.37 30.58
N GLY A 63 -16.36 -5.22 30.45
CA GLY A 63 -16.32 -6.26 29.43
C GLY A 63 -17.51 -7.22 29.50
N VAL A 64 -18.12 -7.51 28.36
CA VAL A 64 -19.23 -8.48 28.22
C VAL A 64 -18.65 -9.85 27.83
N PRO A 65 -18.66 -10.84 28.74
CA PRO A 65 -18.09 -12.16 28.47
C PRO A 65 -18.77 -12.84 27.29
N TYR A 66 -17.99 -13.48 26.41
CA TYR A 66 -18.48 -14.27 25.28
C TYR A 66 -19.44 -13.53 24.35
N ALA A 67 -19.30 -12.21 24.28
CA ALA A 67 -20.06 -11.37 23.36
C ALA A 67 -19.92 -11.87 21.91
N PRO A 68 -21.03 -12.00 21.14
CA PRO A 68 -20.94 -12.20 19.71
C PRO A 68 -20.47 -10.92 19.03
N GLY A 69 -19.74 -11.06 17.93
CA GLY A 69 -19.35 -9.94 17.08
C GLY A 69 -19.23 -10.39 15.63
N THR A 70 -19.63 -9.50 14.71
CA THR A 70 -19.46 -9.72 13.28
C THR A 70 -18.53 -8.66 12.73
N MET A 71 -17.43 -9.08 12.12
CA MET A 71 -16.50 -8.22 11.40
C MET A 71 -16.91 -8.09 9.94
N THR A 72 -16.86 -6.88 9.41
CA THR A 72 -16.95 -6.60 7.97
C THR A 72 -16.02 -5.44 7.63
N TYR A 73 -15.85 -5.13 6.35
CA TYR A 73 -15.07 -4.00 5.91
C TYR A 73 -15.77 -3.20 4.82
N ARG A 74 -15.37 -1.95 4.62
CA ARG A 74 -15.83 -1.12 3.50
C ARG A 74 -14.89 -1.31 2.32
N TYR A 75 -15.44 -1.23 1.11
CA TYR A 75 -14.69 -1.34 -0.14
C TYR A 75 -13.38 -0.55 -0.08
N PRO A 76 -12.25 -1.15 -0.48
CA PRO A 76 -10.94 -0.57 -0.27
C PRO A 76 -10.70 0.61 -1.21
N ILE A 77 -9.95 1.59 -0.72
CA ILE A 77 -9.59 2.78 -1.47
C ILE A 77 -8.08 3.00 -1.53
N SER A 78 -7.67 3.69 -2.58
CA SER A 78 -6.32 4.18 -2.79
C SER A 78 -6.02 5.32 -1.81
N ARG A 79 -4.76 5.76 -1.74
CA ARG A 79 -4.33 6.90 -0.91
C ARG A 79 -5.02 8.20 -1.31
N GLN A 80 -5.44 8.30 -2.57
CA GLN A 80 -6.14 9.45 -3.14
C GLN A 80 -7.67 9.37 -2.99
N GLY A 81 -8.22 8.26 -2.50
CA GLY A 81 -9.65 8.05 -2.32
C GLY A 81 -10.37 7.39 -3.49
N ASN A 82 -9.62 6.91 -4.49
CA ASN A 82 -10.19 6.15 -5.61
C ASN A 82 -10.43 4.70 -5.21
N LYS A 83 -11.36 4.03 -5.89
CA LYS A 83 -11.59 2.59 -5.70
C LYS A 83 -10.33 1.82 -6.09
N SER A 84 -9.77 1.02 -5.17
CA SER A 84 -8.51 0.29 -5.39
C SER A 84 -8.70 -1.20 -5.72
N GLY A 85 -9.84 -1.61 -6.29
CA GLY A 85 -10.09 -3.00 -6.68
C GLY A 85 -10.52 -3.92 -5.53
N VAL A 86 -10.59 -5.23 -5.77
CA VAL A 86 -10.77 -6.24 -4.72
C VAL A 86 -9.40 -6.57 -4.15
N ALA A 87 -9.31 -6.77 -2.85
CA ALA A 87 -8.05 -6.87 -2.16
C ALA A 87 -8.20 -7.98 -1.12
N ASP A 88 -7.83 -9.20 -1.50
CA ASP A 88 -8.14 -10.43 -0.75
C ASP A 88 -7.59 -10.34 0.67
N MET A 89 -8.46 -9.94 1.59
CA MET A 89 -8.14 -9.78 3.00
C MET A 89 -8.53 -11.06 3.73
N THR A 90 -7.61 -11.52 4.57
CA THR A 90 -7.78 -12.71 5.39
C THR A 90 -7.69 -12.37 6.86
N ILE A 91 -8.44 -13.11 7.66
CA ILE A 91 -8.34 -13.11 9.12
C ILE A 91 -7.64 -14.40 9.51
N VAL A 92 -6.56 -14.26 10.26
CA VAL A 92 -5.97 -15.33 11.04
C VAL A 92 -6.49 -15.17 12.46
N ASN A 93 -7.28 -16.15 12.91
CA ASN A 93 -7.85 -16.17 14.25
C ASN A 93 -6.87 -16.78 15.26
N SER A 94 -7.27 -16.83 16.54
CA SER A 94 -6.45 -17.39 17.62
C SER A 94 -6.14 -18.89 17.47
N THR A 95 -6.90 -19.63 16.66
CA THR A 95 -6.63 -21.04 16.34
C THR A 95 -5.79 -21.22 15.07
N GLN A 96 -5.21 -20.13 14.55
CA GLN A 96 -4.42 -20.09 13.30
C GLN A 96 -5.21 -20.49 12.04
N LYS A 97 -6.54 -20.55 12.13
CA LYS A 97 -7.39 -20.77 10.96
C LYS A 97 -7.49 -19.47 10.17
N THR A 98 -7.31 -19.58 8.86
CA THR A 98 -7.41 -18.46 7.92
C THR A 98 -8.80 -18.43 7.30
N HIS A 99 -9.40 -17.25 7.25
CA HIS A 99 -10.71 -16.99 6.65
C HIS A 99 -10.61 -15.82 5.67
N SER A 100 -11.10 -15.98 4.45
CA SER A 100 -11.28 -14.86 3.50
C SER A 100 -12.47 -14.01 3.94
N ILE A 101 -12.26 -12.71 4.14
CA ILE A 101 -13.35 -11.79 4.46
C ILE A 101 -14.12 -11.42 3.18
N ASP A 102 -13.42 -11.37 2.04
CA ASP A 102 -13.97 -10.98 0.75
C ASP A 102 -15.06 -11.95 0.27
N GLU A 103 -14.82 -13.25 0.46
CA GLU A 103 -15.78 -14.31 0.11
C GLU A 103 -16.96 -14.36 1.08
N MET A 104 -16.69 -14.17 2.38
CA MET A 104 -17.72 -14.32 3.42
C MET A 104 -18.61 -13.08 3.57
N ARG A 105 -18.14 -11.90 3.16
CA ARG A 105 -18.68 -10.55 3.44
C ARG A 105 -18.74 -10.17 4.93
N TYR A 106 -18.89 -11.16 5.80
CA TYR A 106 -19.00 -11.08 7.25
C TYR A 106 -18.20 -12.22 7.90
N TYR A 107 -17.35 -11.88 8.87
CA TYR A 107 -16.67 -12.86 9.70
C TYR A 107 -17.25 -12.83 11.11
N TYR A 108 -17.85 -13.94 11.53
CA TYR A 108 -18.45 -14.08 12.87
C TYR A 108 -17.41 -14.56 13.87
N ALA A 109 -17.39 -13.92 15.03
CA ALA A 109 -16.48 -14.24 16.12
C ALA A 109 -17.19 -14.16 17.48
N THR A 110 -16.58 -14.77 18.48
CA THR A 110 -17.03 -14.71 19.87
C THR A 110 -15.88 -14.21 20.74
N ALA A 111 -16.18 -13.28 21.63
CA ALA A 111 -15.22 -12.75 22.57
C ALA A 111 -14.77 -13.80 23.58
N ASP A 112 -13.65 -13.56 24.25
CA ASP A 112 -13.23 -14.37 25.40
C ASP A 112 -14.09 -14.10 26.67
N LYS A 113 -13.74 -14.77 27.77
CA LYS A 113 -14.40 -14.61 29.07
C LYS A 113 -14.35 -13.19 29.66
N SER A 114 -13.47 -12.34 29.14
CA SER A 114 -13.27 -10.95 29.54
C SER A 114 -13.88 -9.96 28.54
N GLY A 115 -14.50 -10.47 27.46
CA GLY A 115 -15.12 -9.69 26.41
C GLY A 115 -14.16 -9.20 25.32
N PHE A 116 -12.94 -9.75 25.23
CA PHE A 116 -11.99 -9.36 24.20
C PHE A 116 -12.13 -10.17 22.91
N PHE A 117 -11.92 -9.49 21.79
CA PHE A 117 -11.64 -10.07 20.49
C PHE A 117 -10.22 -9.74 20.07
N GLU A 118 -9.53 -10.70 19.47
CA GLU A 118 -8.22 -10.50 18.86
C GLU A 118 -8.21 -11.12 17.47
N PHE A 119 -7.89 -10.29 16.47
CA PHE A 119 -7.81 -10.69 15.08
C PHE A 119 -6.48 -10.26 14.50
N THR A 120 -5.94 -11.11 13.64
CA THR A 120 -4.76 -10.79 12.83
C THR A 120 -5.22 -10.68 11.38
N LEU A 121 -5.18 -9.48 10.82
CA LEU A 121 -5.55 -9.19 9.44
C LEU A 121 -4.32 -9.33 8.55
N ALA A 122 -4.45 -9.98 7.41
CA ALA A 122 -3.40 -10.05 6.40
C ALA A 122 -4.01 -9.87 5.01
N GLN A 123 -3.27 -9.23 4.12
CA GLN A 123 -3.62 -9.12 2.70
C GLN A 123 -2.63 -9.97 1.89
N ASN A 124 -3.11 -10.59 0.81
CA ASN A 124 -2.23 -11.32 -0.09
C ASN A 124 -1.21 -10.40 -0.79
N THR A 125 -0.22 -11.01 -1.43
CA THR A 125 0.87 -10.30 -2.11
C THR A 125 0.42 -9.47 -3.31
N ASN A 126 -0.79 -9.73 -3.82
CA ASN A 126 -1.34 -9.06 -5.00
C ASN A 126 -2.17 -7.81 -4.62
N GLY A 127 -2.20 -7.42 -3.35
CA GLY A 127 -2.89 -6.21 -2.90
C GLY A 127 -2.28 -4.95 -3.53
N LEU A 128 -3.15 -4.04 -3.98
CA LEU A 128 -2.76 -2.81 -4.67
C LEU A 128 -2.32 -1.67 -3.73
N GLY A 129 -2.14 -1.90 -2.43
CA GLY A 129 -1.81 -0.81 -1.51
C GLY A 129 -3.05 0.03 -1.15
N SER A 130 -3.85 -0.46 -0.21
CA SER A 130 -5.20 0.05 0.03
C SER A 130 -5.52 0.30 1.50
N LEU A 131 -6.38 1.30 1.73
CA LEU A 131 -7.04 1.53 3.02
C LEU A 131 -8.34 0.73 3.09
N HIS A 132 -8.49 -0.03 4.16
CA HIS A 132 -9.67 -0.76 4.56
C HIS A 132 -10.22 -0.16 5.85
N ASP A 133 -11.51 0.17 5.88
CA ASP A 133 -12.19 0.42 7.14
C ASP A 133 -12.76 -0.89 7.67
N ILE A 134 -12.30 -1.32 8.83
CA ILE A 134 -12.84 -2.49 9.52
C ILE A 134 -13.95 -2.05 10.48
N TYR A 135 -15.05 -2.79 10.49
CA TYR A 135 -16.20 -2.58 11.38
C TYR A 135 -16.45 -3.85 12.17
N ILE A 136 -16.73 -3.70 13.47
CA ILE A 136 -17.35 -4.75 14.27
C ILE A 136 -18.75 -4.31 14.64
N GLN A 137 -19.70 -5.20 14.43
CA GLN A 137 -21.09 -5.02 14.79
C GLN A 137 -21.62 -6.16 15.67
N ASN A 138 -22.70 -5.88 16.41
CA ASN A 138 -23.54 -6.93 16.98
C ASN A 138 -24.65 -7.30 15.98
N ASP A 139 -25.41 -8.35 16.28
CA ASP A 139 -26.44 -8.89 15.38
C ASP A 139 -27.65 -7.96 15.15
N LYS A 140 -27.68 -6.76 15.75
CA LYS A 140 -28.80 -5.81 15.70
C LYS A 140 -28.50 -4.48 15.00
N SER A 141 -27.28 -4.25 14.53
CA SER A 141 -26.90 -2.96 13.96
C SER A 141 -27.36 -2.84 12.50
N ASP A 142 -28.22 -1.86 12.20
CA ASP A 142 -28.42 -1.35 10.83
C ASP A 142 -27.08 -0.79 10.28
N LEU A 143 -26.93 -0.75 8.96
CA LEU A 143 -25.78 -0.17 8.25
C LEU A 143 -25.46 1.27 8.70
N SER A 144 -26.43 2.00 9.26
CA SER A 144 -26.26 3.34 9.84
C SER A 144 -25.42 3.37 11.14
N GLU A 145 -25.45 2.30 11.94
CA GLU A 145 -24.63 2.15 13.17
C GLU A 145 -23.14 1.90 12.88
N ARG A 146 -22.78 1.54 11.63
CA ARG A 146 -21.38 1.39 11.17
C ARG A 146 -20.55 2.66 11.39
N THR A 147 -21.23 3.81 11.46
CA THR A 147 -20.63 5.14 11.62
C THR A 147 -20.53 5.58 13.09
N ALA A 148 -21.34 5.02 13.98
CA ALA A 148 -21.45 5.47 15.37
C ALA A 148 -20.37 4.91 16.31
N GLN A 149 -19.78 3.75 15.97
CA GLN A 149 -18.71 3.13 16.77
C GLN A 149 -17.29 3.43 16.27
N GLY A 150 -17.16 4.18 15.16
CA GLY A 150 -15.90 4.46 14.48
C GLY A 150 -15.39 3.25 13.69
N SER A 151 -15.05 3.43 12.41
CA SER A 151 -14.27 2.42 11.70
C SER A 151 -12.86 2.34 12.29
N MET A 152 -12.20 1.20 12.11
CA MET A 152 -10.77 1.04 12.36
C MET A 152 -10.05 1.07 11.01
N PRO A 153 -9.37 2.18 10.65
CA PRO A 153 -8.59 2.28 9.43
C PRO A 153 -7.40 1.31 9.47
N VAL A 154 -7.31 0.42 8.49
CA VAL A 154 -6.22 -0.53 8.30
C VAL A 154 -5.68 -0.36 6.89
N ILE A 155 -4.42 0.02 6.78
CA ILE A 155 -3.70 0.19 5.52
C ILE A 155 -2.82 -1.02 5.31
N PHE A 156 -2.99 -1.69 4.17
CA PHE A 156 -2.01 -2.64 3.67
C PHE A 156 -1.23 -1.98 2.55
N GLU A 157 0.06 -1.82 2.76
CA GLU A 157 0.94 -1.14 1.82
C GLU A 157 1.52 -2.11 0.81
N THR A 158 1.77 -1.62 -0.40
CA THR A 158 2.48 -2.36 -1.45
C THR A 158 3.90 -1.84 -1.68
N ILE A 159 4.83 -2.71 -2.07
CA ILE A 159 6.22 -2.31 -2.34
C ILE A 159 6.33 -1.45 -3.59
N THR A 160 5.36 -1.53 -4.50
CA THR A 160 5.42 -0.89 -5.82
C THR A 160 4.84 0.54 -5.84
N SER A 161 4.51 1.09 -4.67
CA SER A 161 4.06 2.48 -4.51
C SER A 161 4.91 3.19 -3.45
N PRO A 162 5.32 4.45 -3.64
CA PRO A 162 6.11 5.18 -2.66
C PRO A 162 5.31 5.66 -1.45
N ASP A 163 5.94 5.76 -0.28
CA ASP A 163 5.31 6.34 0.92
C ASP A 163 5.33 7.87 0.87
N THR A 164 4.58 8.45 -0.06
CA THR A 164 4.39 9.90 -0.21
C THR A 164 2.91 10.24 -0.34
N PRO A 165 2.44 11.38 0.22
CA PRO A 165 1.07 11.87 0.02
C PRO A 165 0.67 12.02 -1.46
N ASP A 166 1.65 12.13 -2.36
CA ASP A 166 1.45 12.30 -3.79
C ASP A 166 1.22 10.98 -4.56
N ALA A 167 1.42 9.82 -3.91
CA ALA A 167 1.24 8.51 -4.50
C ALA A 167 -0.25 8.15 -4.66
N GLU A 168 -0.62 7.49 -5.76
CA GLU A 168 -2.00 7.01 -5.95
C GLU A 168 -2.37 6.00 -4.87
N PHE A 169 -1.47 5.04 -4.60
CA PHE A 169 -1.70 3.94 -3.67
C PHE A 169 -0.94 4.11 -2.36
N TRP A 170 -1.26 3.26 -1.37
CA TRP A 170 -0.49 3.17 -0.13
C TRP A 170 0.70 2.24 -0.34
N GLY A 171 1.90 2.70 -0.05
CA GLY A 171 3.07 1.89 -0.33
C GLY A 171 4.28 2.21 0.52
N TYR A 172 5.29 1.36 0.37
CA TYR A 172 6.56 1.40 1.09
C TYR A 172 7.77 1.21 0.16
N MET A 173 7.62 1.62 -1.11
CA MET A 173 8.74 1.64 -2.07
C MET A 173 9.93 2.37 -1.44
N GLU A 174 11.11 1.79 -1.57
CA GLU A 174 12.32 2.40 -1.04
C GLU A 174 12.63 3.68 -1.84
N ASP A 175 12.78 4.82 -1.16
CA ASP A 175 13.15 6.06 -1.85
C ASP A 175 14.57 6.01 -2.43
N THR A 176 15.44 5.16 -1.84
CA THR A 176 16.84 5.02 -2.25
C THR A 176 17.32 3.58 -2.21
N LEU A 177 18.22 3.24 -3.13
CA LEU A 177 18.97 1.98 -3.13
C LEU A 177 20.47 2.27 -3.11
N THR A 178 21.25 1.56 -2.32
CA THR A 178 22.72 1.70 -2.32
C THR A 178 23.37 0.48 -2.93
N LEU A 179 24.07 0.65 -4.05
CA LEU A 179 24.73 -0.41 -4.80
C LEU A 179 26.10 0.05 -5.26
N ASN A 180 27.12 -0.79 -5.08
CA ASN A 180 28.50 -0.51 -5.50
C ASN A 180 29.03 0.87 -5.04
N GLY A 181 28.67 1.28 -3.83
CA GLY A 181 29.08 2.57 -3.26
C GLY A 181 28.37 3.80 -3.85
N ARG A 182 27.36 3.61 -4.71
CA ARG A 182 26.49 4.68 -5.21
C ARG A 182 25.10 4.57 -4.61
N THR A 183 24.52 5.72 -4.29
CA THR A 183 23.13 5.84 -3.86
C THR A 183 22.28 6.23 -5.05
N PHE A 184 21.24 5.45 -5.31
CA PHE A 184 20.25 5.70 -6.32
C PHE A 184 19.00 6.28 -5.68
N ASN A 185 18.30 7.17 -6.37
CA ASN A 185 16.95 7.60 -5.99
C ASN A 185 15.90 6.98 -6.91
N ARG A 186 14.73 6.64 -6.36
CA ARG A 186 13.62 6.15 -7.18
C ARG A 186 13.21 7.17 -8.24
N PRO A 187 12.57 6.74 -9.34
CA PRO A 187 11.92 7.68 -10.25
C PRO A 187 10.93 8.58 -9.51
N LYS A 188 10.75 9.80 -10.02
CA LYS A 188 9.77 10.73 -9.47
C LYS A 188 8.36 10.43 -9.99
N LEU A 189 7.36 10.58 -9.13
CA LEU A 189 5.98 10.70 -9.58
C LEU A 189 5.83 11.98 -10.40
N PHE A 190 4.86 12.01 -11.32
CA PHE A 190 4.60 13.19 -12.14
C PHE A 190 4.24 14.43 -11.29
N SER A 191 3.51 14.22 -10.20
CA SER A 191 3.19 15.24 -9.19
C SER A 191 4.43 15.78 -8.46
N GLU A 192 5.47 14.96 -8.30
CA GLU A 192 6.74 15.35 -7.66
C GLU A 192 7.67 16.11 -8.61
N LEU A 193 7.38 16.09 -9.92
CA LEU A 193 8.20 16.73 -10.94
C LEU A 193 7.35 17.56 -11.92
N PRO A 194 6.90 18.76 -11.54
CA PRO A 194 6.00 19.60 -12.36
C PRO A 194 6.56 19.99 -13.74
N ASN A 195 7.88 19.97 -13.92
CA ASN A 195 8.55 20.31 -15.18
C ASN A 195 8.68 19.10 -16.12
N ALA A 196 8.22 17.93 -15.72
CA ALA A 196 8.15 16.77 -16.61
C ALA A 196 7.20 17.10 -17.77
N GLY A 197 7.66 16.92 -19.01
CA GLY A 197 6.85 17.19 -20.20
C GLY A 197 5.85 16.08 -20.52
N ASP A 198 5.94 14.94 -19.82
CA ASP A 198 5.15 13.74 -20.08
C ASP A 198 5.01 12.90 -18.79
N SER A 199 4.06 11.97 -18.78
CA SER A 199 3.81 11.04 -17.66
C SER A 199 3.42 9.67 -18.18
N TYR A 200 3.76 8.62 -17.42
CA TYR A 200 3.39 7.26 -17.80
C TYR A 200 2.93 6.44 -16.60
N LYS A 201 1.78 5.78 -16.78
CA LYS A 201 1.26 4.78 -15.85
C LYS A 201 1.60 3.40 -16.37
N PHE A 202 2.54 2.72 -15.71
CA PHE A 202 2.79 1.31 -15.99
C PHE A 202 1.57 0.49 -15.54
N ALA A 203 0.93 -0.21 -16.48
CA ALA A 203 -0.27 -0.99 -16.17
C ALA A 203 0.03 -2.13 -15.19
N SER A 204 -0.96 -2.49 -14.36
CA SER A 204 -1.00 -3.78 -13.65
C SER A 204 -0.74 -4.89 -14.67
N ASP A 205 0.30 -5.69 -14.43
CA ASP A 205 0.51 -6.87 -15.24
C ASP A 205 -0.65 -7.86 -15.03
N ARG A 206 -0.68 -8.94 -15.82
CA ARG A 206 -1.73 -9.97 -15.75
C ARG A 206 -1.83 -10.68 -14.38
N LEU A 207 -0.89 -10.43 -13.47
CA LEU A 207 -0.85 -10.98 -12.13
C LEU A 207 -1.29 -9.97 -11.05
N GLY A 208 -1.67 -8.74 -11.45
CA GLY A 208 -2.14 -7.69 -10.53
C GLY A 208 -1.01 -7.06 -9.70
N MET A 209 0.25 -7.30 -10.07
CA MET A 209 1.39 -6.98 -9.22
C MET A 209 1.91 -5.55 -9.39
N GLN A 210 1.42 -4.81 -10.39
CA GLN A 210 1.74 -3.39 -10.54
C GLN A 210 0.60 -2.51 -10.09
N VAL A 211 0.91 -1.55 -9.23
CA VAL A 211 0.02 -0.43 -8.95
C VAL A 211 0.25 0.67 -9.98
N ALA A 212 -0.83 1.24 -10.47
CA ALA A 212 -0.79 2.21 -11.56
C ALA A 212 -0.42 3.62 -11.06
N GLU A 213 0.80 3.77 -10.53
CA GLU A 213 1.38 5.08 -10.20
C GLU A 213 1.65 5.88 -11.48
N ASN A 214 1.47 7.21 -11.39
CA ASN A 214 1.79 8.11 -12.50
C ASN A 214 3.22 8.62 -12.39
N TRP A 215 4.14 8.02 -13.13
CA TRP A 215 5.56 8.38 -13.09
C TRP A 215 5.86 9.54 -14.03
N ALA A 216 6.81 10.37 -13.62
CA ALA A 216 7.30 11.47 -14.44
C ALA A 216 8.18 10.94 -15.57
N MET A 217 7.94 11.43 -16.78
CA MET A 217 8.72 11.08 -17.96
C MET A 217 9.36 12.34 -18.52
N VAL A 218 10.64 12.24 -18.86
CA VAL A 218 11.40 13.35 -19.46
C VAL A 218 11.95 12.95 -20.81
N THR A 219 12.18 13.92 -21.69
CA THR A 219 12.91 13.68 -22.94
C THR A 219 14.40 13.43 -22.66
N SER A 220 15.12 12.89 -23.64
CA SER A 220 16.57 12.76 -23.58
C SER A 220 17.30 14.09 -23.34
N SER A 221 16.85 15.17 -23.97
CA SER A 221 17.43 16.51 -23.79
C SER A 221 17.20 17.06 -22.39
N GLN A 222 16.02 16.83 -21.81
CA GLN A 222 15.70 17.19 -20.43
C GLN A 222 16.53 16.33 -19.44
N ALA A 223 16.67 15.04 -19.72
CA ALA A 223 17.41 14.13 -18.85
C ALA A 223 18.89 14.50 -18.74
N ALA A 224 19.52 14.82 -19.88
CA ALA A 224 20.93 15.20 -19.96
C ALA A 224 21.28 16.47 -19.14
N ILE A 225 20.30 17.34 -18.86
CA ILE A 225 20.47 18.54 -18.04
C ILE A 225 19.86 18.42 -16.64
N GLY A 226 19.44 17.21 -16.22
CA GLY A 226 18.94 16.95 -14.87
C GLY A 226 17.47 17.28 -14.62
N SER A 227 16.69 17.55 -15.67
CA SER A 227 15.29 17.98 -15.49
C SER A 227 14.35 16.89 -14.97
N GLY A 228 14.78 15.62 -14.90
CA GLY A 228 14.04 14.50 -14.29
C GLY A 228 14.17 14.38 -12.78
N GLY A 229 14.60 15.45 -12.08
CA GLY A 229 14.74 15.46 -10.63
C GLY A 229 16.15 15.10 -10.14
N CYS A 230 17.17 15.22 -11.00
CA CYS A 230 18.56 14.92 -10.70
C CYS A 230 19.46 16.12 -11.01
N ALA A 231 20.59 16.26 -10.32
CA ALA A 231 21.64 17.13 -10.86
C ALA A 231 22.24 16.49 -12.13
N ALA A 232 22.68 17.31 -13.09
CA ALA A 232 23.16 16.83 -14.40
C ALA A 232 24.36 15.87 -14.27
N ASP A 233 25.19 16.04 -13.24
CA ASP A 233 26.34 15.19 -12.90
C ASP A 233 25.96 13.88 -12.18
N LYS A 234 24.68 13.70 -11.82
CA LYS A 234 24.12 12.51 -11.15
C LYS A 234 23.32 11.62 -12.10
N TYR A 235 23.45 11.85 -13.40
CA TYR A 235 22.80 11.09 -14.46
C TYR A 235 23.44 9.68 -14.58
N PRO A 236 22.68 8.58 -14.48
CA PRO A 236 23.24 7.24 -14.31
C PRO A 236 23.94 6.72 -15.57
N THR A 237 25.06 6.05 -15.37
CA THR A 237 25.79 5.36 -16.43
C THR A 237 25.14 4.04 -16.83
N VAL A 238 25.56 3.49 -17.98
CA VAL A 238 25.18 2.13 -18.39
C VAL A 238 25.57 1.12 -17.32
N ALA A 239 26.73 1.29 -16.68
CA ALA A 239 27.18 0.43 -15.59
C ALA A 239 26.30 0.56 -14.34
N ASP A 240 25.89 1.79 -14.00
CA ASP A 240 24.99 2.05 -12.88
C ASP A 240 23.63 1.37 -13.06
N LEU A 241 23.02 1.51 -14.24
CA LEU A 241 21.76 0.84 -14.56
C LEU A 241 21.91 -0.67 -14.66
N SER A 242 23.03 -1.17 -15.19
CA SER A 242 23.32 -2.61 -15.23
C SER A 242 23.43 -3.19 -13.82
N ALA A 243 24.08 -2.48 -12.90
CA ALA A 243 24.19 -2.88 -11.50
C ALA A 243 22.82 -2.87 -10.80
N LEU A 244 22.03 -1.81 -10.99
CA LEU A 244 20.68 -1.72 -10.46
C LEU A 244 19.77 -2.83 -10.98
N ARG A 245 19.89 -3.17 -12.27
CA ARG A 245 19.16 -4.28 -12.90
C ARG A 245 19.62 -5.66 -12.38
N ALA A 246 20.89 -5.85 -12.06
CA ALA A 246 21.37 -7.13 -11.55
C ALA A 246 20.74 -7.51 -10.19
N GLU A 247 20.20 -6.53 -9.47
CA GLU A 247 19.51 -6.69 -8.19
C GLU A 247 18.02 -7.05 -8.34
N VAL A 248 17.53 -7.40 -9.53
CA VAL A 248 16.13 -7.81 -9.71
C VAL A 248 15.82 -9.03 -8.84
N ASP A 249 14.91 -8.85 -7.89
CA ASP A 249 14.30 -9.95 -7.16
C ASP A 249 13.10 -10.47 -7.97
N PHE A 250 13.20 -11.72 -8.42
CA PHE A 250 12.21 -12.36 -9.27
C PHE A 250 10.84 -12.61 -8.59
N LEU A 251 10.64 -12.16 -7.35
CA LEU A 251 9.30 -12.08 -6.77
C LEU A 251 8.34 -11.23 -7.63
N HIS A 252 8.86 -10.24 -8.40
CA HIS A 252 8.03 -9.42 -9.29
C HIS A 252 8.75 -9.16 -10.62
N VAL A 253 8.29 -9.82 -11.69
CA VAL A 253 8.91 -9.79 -13.04
C VAL A 253 9.09 -8.38 -13.62
N TYR A 254 8.37 -7.37 -13.11
CA TYR A 254 8.35 -6.01 -13.64
C TYR A 254 8.87 -4.91 -12.71
N TYR A 255 9.52 -5.29 -11.61
CA TYR A 255 10.08 -4.33 -10.66
C TYR A 255 11.52 -4.65 -10.29
N LEU A 256 12.25 -3.60 -10.00
CA LEU A 256 13.58 -3.68 -9.41
C LEU A 256 13.45 -3.90 -7.90
N LYS A 257 14.55 -4.28 -7.25
CA LYS A 257 14.68 -4.24 -5.79
C LYS A 257 14.16 -2.90 -5.25
N GLY A 258 13.51 -2.94 -4.09
CA GLY A 258 12.91 -1.74 -3.50
C GLY A 258 11.61 -1.28 -4.19
N GLY A 259 11.13 -1.97 -5.22
CA GLY A 259 9.80 -1.75 -5.83
C GLY A 259 9.76 -0.80 -7.02
N TRP A 260 10.91 -0.39 -7.55
CA TRP A 260 10.95 0.62 -8.62
C TRP A 260 10.51 0.03 -9.96
N PRO A 261 9.75 0.77 -10.79
CA PRO A 261 9.22 0.24 -12.04
C PRO A 261 10.37 -0.18 -12.97
N ALA A 262 10.37 -1.39 -13.52
CA ALA A 262 11.41 -1.79 -14.48
C ALA A 262 11.19 -1.20 -15.89
N GLY A 263 10.10 -0.46 -16.09
CA GLY A 263 9.70 0.08 -17.39
C GLY A 263 9.01 -0.96 -18.28
N ASN A 264 8.26 -0.50 -19.28
CA ASN A 264 7.69 -1.28 -20.39
C ASN A 264 7.23 -0.33 -21.52
N GLY A 265 6.70 -0.84 -22.65
CA GLY A 265 6.06 0.02 -23.65
C GLY A 265 6.97 1.08 -24.29
N ASN A 266 8.22 0.71 -24.61
CA ASN A 266 9.30 1.59 -25.05
C ASN A 266 9.67 2.68 -24.04
N LYS A 267 9.54 2.37 -22.74
CA LYS A 267 9.97 3.20 -21.61
C LYS A 267 10.85 2.37 -20.69
N GLY A 268 12.03 2.86 -20.39
CA GLY A 268 12.95 2.31 -19.40
C GLY A 268 13.64 3.46 -18.68
N TYR A 269 14.95 3.37 -18.51
CA TYR A 269 15.73 4.37 -17.78
C TYR A 269 16.74 5.03 -18.69
N TRP A 270 16.70 6.36 -18.72
CA TRP A 270 17.70 7.15 -19.41
C TRP A 270 19.11 6.90 -18.88
N THR A 271 20.11 6.88 -19.76
CA THR A 271 21.52 6.68 -19.40
C THR A 271 22.42 7.77 -19.98
N ASN A 272 23.52 8.06 -19.31
CA ASN A 272 24.51 9.09 -19.69
C ASN A 272 25.50 8.65 -20.79
N ASN A 273 25.09 7.78 -21.72
CA ASN A 273 26.00 7.25 -22.73
C ASN A 273 26.67 8.41 -23.51
N PRO A 274 28.02 8.53 -23.45
CA PRO A 274 28.74 9.65 -24.06
C PRO A 274 28.59 9.72 -25.58
N THR A 275 28.18 8.62 -26.22
CA THR A 275 27.98 8.55 -27.67
C THR A 275 26.53 8.82 -28.10
N SER A 276 25.57 8.84 -27.18
CA SER A 276 24.16 9.13 -27.50
C SER A 276 23.34 9.50 -26.28
N ILE A 277 22.80 10.71 -26.28
CA ILE A 277 21.86 11.17 -25.25
C ILE A 277 20.47 10.54 -25.39
N THR A 278 20.16 9.88 -26.51
CA THR A 278 18.85 9.27 -26.77
C THR A 278 18.78 7.79 -26.41
N GLN A 279 19.84 7.25 -25.81
CA GLN A 279 19.88 5.86 -25.38
C GLN A 279 19.26 5.69 -24.00
N TRP A 280 18.49 4.61 -23.83
CA TRP A 280 17.89 4.20 -22.56
C TRP A 280 18.08 2.70 -22.35
N MET A 281 18.01 2.24 -21.10
CA MET A 281 18.06 0.82 -20.77
C MET A 281 16.66 0.29 -20.48
N ASN A 282 16.30 -0.79 -21.15
CA ASN A 282 15.16 -1.61 -20.79
C ASN A 282 15.52 -2.42 -19.55
N MET A 283 14.96 -2.08 -18.38
CA MET A 283 15.35 -2.74 -17.14
C MET A 283 14.71 -4.12 -16.95
N LEU A 284 13.93 -4.62 -17.92
CA LEU A 284 13.44 -6.01 -17.99
C LEU A 284 14.38 -6.92 -18.80
N THR A 285 14.99 -6.41 -19.86
CA THR A 285 15.86 -7.19 -20.76
C THR A 285 17.35 -6.90 -20.56
N GLY A 286 17.69 -5.69 -20.10
CA GLY A 286 19.05 -5.16 -20.02
C GLY A 286 19.54 -4.60 -21.36
N GLY A 287 18.69 -4.63 -22.38
CA GLY A 287 18.99 -4.07 -23.69
C GLY A 287 19.12 -2.55 -23.62
N LEU A 288 20.14 -2.03 -24.28
CA LEU A 288 20.22 -0.61 -24.61
C LEU A 288 19.41 -0.35 -25.87
N GLU A 289 18.43 0.54 -25.76
CA GLU A 289 17.44 0.83 -26.79
C GLU A 289 17.44 2.31 -27.16
N TYR A 290 16.74 2.65 -28.25
CA TYR A 290 16.65 3.99 -28.82
C TYR A 290 15.19 4.32 -29.19
N GLY A 291 14.93 5.57 -29.58
CA GLY A 291 13.63 5.97 -30.17
C GLY A 291 12.50 6.22 -29.16
N ALA A 292 12.78 6.20 -27.85
CA ALA A 292 11.83 6.65 -26.85
C ALA A 292 11.66 8.18 -26.93
N GLN A 293 10.42 8.65 -27.01
CA GLN A 293 10.11 10.10 -26.95
C GLN A 293 10.39 10.67 -25.55
N SER A 294 10.10 9.88 -24.53
CA SER A 294 10.30 10.18 -23.11
C SER A 294 10.63 8.88 -22.39
N SER A 295 11.29 8.95 -21.24
CA SER A 295 11.62 7.79 -20.39
C SER A 295 11.77 8.20 -18.93
N LEU A 296 11.87 7.23 -18.03
CA LEU A 296 12.18 7.48 -16.62
C LEU A 296 13.61 8.02 -16.48
N GLN A 297 13.80 8.89 -15.49
CA GLN A 297 15.13 9.30 -15.02
C GLN A 297 15.24 8.99 -13.53
N ILE A 298 16.43 8.53 -13.14
CA ILE A 298 16.86 8.40 -11.75
C ILE A 298 18.20 9.08 -11.57
N CYS A 299 18.57 9.29 -10.31
CA CYS A 299 19.86 9.87 -9.94
C CYS A 299 20.72 8.76 -9.36
N ALA A 300 22.02 8.78 -9.67
CA ALA A 300 23.03 7.93 -9.05
C ALA A 300 24.11 8.84 -8.46
N GLN A 301 24.33 8.81 -7.15
CA GLN A 301 25.21 9.74 -6.42
C GLN A 301 26.24 9.06 -5.54
#